data_AF-A2DA69-F1
#
_entry.id   AF-A2DA69-F1
#
_cell.length_a   1.000
_cell.length_b   1.000
_cell.length_c   1.000
_cell.angle_alpha   90.00
_cell.angle_beta   90.00
_cell.angle_gamma   90.00
#
_symmetry.space_group_name_H-M   'P 1'
#
loop_
_entity.id
_entity.type
_entity.pdbx_description
1 polymer ?
#
loop_
_entity_poly.entity_id
_entity_poly.type
_entity_poly.pdbx_seq_one_letter_code
_entity_poly.pdbx_strand_id
1 'polypeptide(L)'
;MKHQDSRSSSSKKKLKTIPTKGRKGDDTEKQVVGAGWTTAATQKFIECADDDERMKHILAMFSINDDQYKNDIKSTTTADFHFANGLWCLESKFDLPQTQFICRTLDRLLTSAIQANNLSDPTAPKPNIDNLRIDLFNQFQTMFNELNQGEWKFTIEQTQKILSFYNQVFFRPLRLILYSYTHNREDVLVPQKRRIFTPIQPVPLANCVEEPYYVDDSITFKPFVLPKGNINLEDARELIQQYTENVIDIINKRYDNLEEMVGKVQQTVASGR
;
A
#
# COMPACT_ATOMS: atom_id res chain seq x y z
N MET A 1 39.42 -35.66 63.62
CA MET A 1 38.62 -36.90 63.79
C MET A 1 37.72 -37.06 62.57
N LYS A 2 37.90 -38.18 61.84
CA LYS A 2 36.97 -38.88 60.90
C LYS A 2 36.39 -38.08 59.71
N HIS A 3 36.94 -38.28 58.49
CA HIS A 3 36.46 -39.16 57.37
C HIS A 3 35.25 -38.59 56.60
N GLN A 4 35.39 -38.23 55.31
CA GLN A 4 35.10 -39.07 54.10
C GLN A 4 33.61 -39.49 54.04
N ASP A 5 32.82 -39.39 52.97
CA ASP A 5 33.09 -39.50 51.54
C ASP A 5 31.86 -39.04 50.70
N SER A 6 32.15 -38.62 49.47
CA SER A 6 31.41 -38.72 48.19
C SER A 6 29.91 -39.12 48.10
N ARG A 7 29.12 -38.41 47.26
CA ARG A 7 28.70 -38.85 45.90
C ARG A 7 27.57 -37.99 45.29
N SER A 8 27.73 -37.81 43.98
CA SER A 8 26.84 -37.23 42.98
C SER A 8 25.50 -37.96 42.79
N SER A 9 24.43 -37.24 42.43
CA SER A 9 23.32 -37.80 41.65
C SER A 9 22.92 -36.89 40.48
N SER A 10 23.10 -37.44 39.28
CA SER A 10 22.68 -36.97 37.97
C SER A 10 21.16 -37.08 37.78
N SER A 11 20.55 -36.15 37.04
CA SER A 11 19.25 -36.35 36.38
C SER A 11 19.34 -36.01 34.90
N LYS A 12 19.84 -36.97 34.12
CA LYS A 12 19.69 -37.03 32.66
C LYS A 12 18.25 -37.39 32.31
N LYS A 13 17.51 -36.49 31.64
CA LYS A 13 16.28 -36.88 30.90
C LYS A 13 16.69 -37.49 29.56
N LYS A 14 16.19 -38.72 29.34
CA LYS A 14 16.51 -39.61 28.23
C LYS A 14 15.91 -39.15 26.91
N LEU A 15 16.77 -39.13 25.89
CA LEU A 15 16.50 -39.28 24.47
C LEU A 15 15.53 -40.46 24.20
N LYS A 16 14.58 -40.27 23.28
CA LYS A 16 13.91 -41.36 22.56
C LYS A 16 14.32 -41.28 21.09
N THR A 17 15.07 -42.27 20.63
CA THR A 17 15.32 -42.60 19.22
C THR A 17 14.57 -43.88 18.86
N ILE A 18 14.02 -43.99 17.64
CA ILE A 18 14.30 -44.97 16.54
C ILE A 18 12.96 -45.17 15.76
N PRO A 19 12.87 -45.50 14.43
CA PRO A 19 13.93 -45.94 13.50
C PRO A 19 14.05 -45.20 12.16
N THR A 20 15.25 -45.36 11.59
CA THR A 20 15.66 -45.17 10.19
C THR A 20 15.34 -46.39 9.31
N LYS A 21 14.86 -46.14 8.08
CA LYS A 21 15.03 -46.93 6.83
C LYS A 21 14.24 -46.20 5.73
N GLY A 22 14.77 -45.67 4.64
CA GLY A 22 16.10 -45.59 4.04
C GLY A 22 15.91 -45.32 2.54
N ARG A 23 16.67 -44.40 1.95
CA ARG A 23 17.28 -44.56 0.60
C ARG A 23 18.16 -43.34 0.33
N LYS A 24 19.44 -43.60 0.05
CA LYS A 24 20.37 -42.65 -0.55
C LYS A 24 19.84 -42.24 -1.93
N GLY A 25 19.71 -40.93 -2.14
CA GLY A 25 19.49 -40.28 -3.43
C GLY A 25 19.72 -38.79 -3.21
N ASP A 26 20.59 -38.19 -4.03
CA ASP A 26 21.12 -36.82 -3.97
C ASP A 26 20.26 -35.77 -3.25
N ASP A 27 20.74 -35.30 -2.09
CA ASP A 27 20.11 -34.24 -1.28
C ASP A 27 20.58 -32.82 -1.70
N THR A 28 21.33 -32.66 -2.78
CA THR A 28 21.76 -31.35 -3.30
C THR A 28 20.71 -30.64 -4.17
N GLU A 29 19.62 -31.32 -4.53
CA GLU A 29 18.58 -30.77 -5.45
C GLU A 29 17.17 -30.68 -4.86
N LYS A 30 17.03 -30.68 -3.52
CA LYS A 30 15.77 -30.19 -2.95
C LYS A 30 15.67 -28.70 -3.22
N GLN A 31 14.91 -28.34 -4.24
CA GLN A 31 14.40 -26.98 -4.43
C GLN A 31 13.99 -26.44 -3.06
N VAL A 32 14.58 -25.32 -2.67
CA VAL A 32 14.37 -24.67 -1.38
C VAL A 32 13.00 -23.97 -1.42
N VAL A 33 11.95 -24.78 -1.56
CA VAL A 33 10.59 -24.28 -1.73
C VAL A 33 10.08 -23.74 -0.41
N GLY A 34 9.69 -22.47 -0.38
CA GLY A 34 9.03 -21.84 0.76
C GLY A 34 9.89 -21.49 1.97
N ALA A 35 11.23 -21.53 1.85
CA ALA A 35 12.12 -21.20 2.98
C ALA A 35 12.80 -19.82 2.87
N GLY A 36 12.49 -19.03 1.83
CA GLY A 36 13.07 -17.70 1.62
C GLY A 36 14.61 -17.73 1.50
N TRP A 37 15.27 -16.66 1.95
CA TRP A 37 16.73 -16.44 1.83
C TRP A 37 17.57 -17.28 2.82
N THR A 38 17.51 -18.60 2.69
CA THR A 38 18.44 -19.54 3.34
C THR A 38 19.80 -19.55 2.64
N THR A 39 20.84 -20.07 3.30
CA THR A 39 22.20 -20.10 2.73
C THR A 39 22.25 -20.90 1.42
N ALA A 40 21.55 -22.04 1.35
CA ALA A 40 21.44 -22.83 0.14
C ALA A 40 20.65 -22.12 -0.97
N ALA A 41 19.57 -21.43 -0.62
CA ALA A 41 18.78 -20.65 -1.58
C ALA A 41 19.58 -19.48 -2.15
N THR A 42 20.33 -18.76 -1.31
CA THR A 42 21.20 -17.66 -1.76
C THR A 42 22.31 -18.17 -2.66
N GLN A 43 22.96 -19.28 -2.30
CA GLN A 43 24.02 -19.87 -3.13
C GLN A 43 23.47 -20.23 -4.51
N LYS A 44 22.33 -20.91 -4.56
CA LYS A 44 21.69 -21.28 -5.83
C LYS A 44 21.30 -20.05 -6.67
N PHE A 45 20.82 -18.96 -6.05
CA PHE A 45 20.52 -17.71 -6.77
C PHE A 45 21.77 -17.09 -7.43
N ILE A 46 22.91 -17.15 -6.74
CA ILE A 46 24.20 -16.65 -7.24
C ILE A 46 24.71 -17.53 -8.39
N GLU A 47 24.51 -18.84 -8.31
CA GLU A 47 24.98 -19.84 -9.28
C GLU A 47 24.14 -19.93 -10.56
N CYS A 48 22.89 -19.46 -10.56
CA CYS A 48 22.04 -19.43 -11.75
C CYS A 48 22.77 -18.77 -12.93
N ALA A 49 22.62 -19.34 -14.14
CA ALA A 49 23.35 -18.88 -15.31
C ALA A 49 22.78 -17.57 -15.86
N ASP A 50 21.45 -17.45 -15.85
CA ASP A 50 20.70 -16.34 -16.41
C ASP A 50 19.60 -15.82 -15.49
N ASP A 51 19.00 -14.70 -15.89
CA ASP A 51 17.96 -14.00 -15.13
C ASP A 51 16.63 -14.76 -15.11
N ASP A 52 16.35 -15.59 -16.12
CA ASP A 52 15.13 -16.40 -16.18
C ASP A 52 15.19 -17.55 -15.16
N GLU A 53 16.34 -18.20 -15.03
CA GLU A 53 16.61 -19.20 -14.00
C GLU A 53 16.56 -18.58 -12.60
N ARG A 54 17.12 -17.38 -12.42
CA ARG A 54 17.04 -16.63 -11.15
C ARG A 54 15.60 -16.32 -10.78
N MET A 55 14.79 -15.85 -11.73
CA MET A 55 13.38 -15.56 -11.47
C MET A 55 12.61 -16.83 -11.10
N LYS A 56 12.79 -17.93 -11.84
CA LYS A 56 12.18 -19.23 -11.50
C LYS A 56 12.58 -19.71 -10.11
N HIS A 57 13.84 -19.49 -9.72
CA HIS A 57 14.32 -19.83 -8.38
C HIS A 57 13.67 -18.94 -7.30
N ILE A 58 13.51 -17.64 -7.53
CA ILE A 58 12.76 -16.73 -6.64
C ILE A 58 11.31 -17.19 -6.49
N LEU A 59 10.62 -17.51 -7.58
CA LEU A 59 9.25 -18.03 -7.53
C LEU A 59 9.17 -19.28 -6.66
N ALA A 60 10.11 -20.22 -6.81
CA ALA A 60 10.18 -21.41 -5.96
C ALA A 60 10.46 -21.07 -4.48
N MET A 61 11.40 -20.16 -4.19
CA MET A 61 11.78 -19.76 -2.83
C MET A 61 10.59 -19.23 -2.01
N PHE A 62 9.65 -18.55 -2.66
CA PHE A 62 8.47 -17.95 -2.04
C PHE A 62 7.18 -18.74 -2.30
N SER A 63 7.29 -19.96 -2.85
CA SER A 63 6.15 -20.83 -3.17
C SER A 63 5.11 -20.15 -4.08
N ILE A 64 5.58 -19.34 -5.03
CA ILE A 64 4.76 -18.64 -6.01
C ILE A 64 4.79 -19.46 -7.30
N ASN A 65 3.62 -19.81 -7.83
CA ASN A 65 3.51 -20.44 -9.15
C ASN A 65 3.34 -19.41 -10.27
N ASP A 66 3.50 -19.84 -11.53
CA ASP A 66 3.42 -18.95 -12.70
C ASP A 66 2.06 -18.25 -12.84
N ASP A 67 0.96 -18.90 -12.43
CA ASP A 67 -0.37 -18.34 -12.48
C ASP A 67 -0.54 -17.21 -11.45
N GLN A 68 -0.09 -17.45 -10.21
CA GLN A 68 -0.04 -16.46 -9.14
C GLN A 68 0.86 -15.28 -9.53
N TYR A 69 2.03 -15.52 -10.09
CA TYR A 69 2.92 -14.44 -10.53
C TYR A 69 2.28 -13.57 -11.61
N LYS A 70 1.47 -14.14 -12.52
CA LYS A 70 0.79 -13.39 -13.59
C LYS A 70 -0.48 -12.69 -13.12
N ASN A 71 -1.21 -13.28 -12.19
CA ASN A 71 -2.58 -12.88 -11.88
C ASN A 71 -2.77 -12.28 -10.48
N ASP A 72 -1.89 -12.54 -9.52
CA ASP A 72 -1.93 -12.00 -8.16
C ASP A 72 -0.84 -10.94 -7.94
N ILE A 73 -1.29 -9.70 -7.75
CA ILE A 73 -0.41 -8.53 -7.54
C ILE A 73 0.50 -8.72 -6.32
N LYS A 74 0.04 -9.40 -5.27
CA LYS A 74 0.85 -9.65 -4.06
C LYS A 74 2.03 -10.56 -4.39
N SER A 75 1.74 -11.66 -5.08
CA SER A 75 2.73 -12.61 -5.59
C SER A 75 3.71 -11.96 -6.56
N THR A 76 3.22 -11.19 -7.55
CA THR A 76 4.10 -10.44 -8.48
C THR A 76 5.02 -9.47 -7.72
N THR A 77 4.46 -8.66 -6.82
CA THR A 77 5.21 -7.67 -6.04
C THR A 77 6.27 -8.35 -5.16
N THR A 78 5.95 -9.49 -4.57
CA THR A 78 6.90 -10.26 -3.74
C THR A 78 8.06 -10.78 -4.58
N ALA A 79 7.76 -11.44 -5.70
CA ALA A 79 8.78 -11.98 -6.59
C ALA A 79 9.70 -10.89 -7.15
N ASP A 80 9.13 -9.82 -7.72
CA ASP A 80 9.90 -8.73 -8.31
C ASP A 80 10.76 -7.99 -7.27
N PHE A 81 10.23 -7.78 -6.07
CA PHE A 81 10.97 -7.17 -4.96
C PHE A 81 12.21 -8.00 -4.60
N HIS A 82 12.06 -9.31 -4.41
CA HIS A 82 13.19 -10.16 -4.05
C HIS A 82 14.16 -10.38 -5.20
N PHE A 83 13.66 -10.48 -6.43
CA PHE A 83 14.49 -10.60 -7.62
C PHE A 83 15.39 -9.37 -7.81
N ALA A 84 14.82 -8.16 -7.76
CA ALA A 84 15.57 -6.92 -7.89
C ALA A 84 16.62 -6.74 -6.77
N ASN A 85 16.27 -7.10 -5.53
CA ASN A 85 17.21 -7.04 -4.41
C ASN A 85 18.38 -8.02 -4.58
N GLY A 86 18.10 -9.23 -5.05
CA GLY A 86 19.13 -10.23 -5.35
C GLY A 86 20.05 -9.78 -6.48
N LEU A 87 19.50 -9.25 -7.58
CA LEU A 87 20.29 -8.71 -8.69
C LEU A 87 21.20 -7.56 -8.25
N TRP A 88 20.69 -6.61 -7.46
CA TRP A 88 21.50 -5.52 -6.93
C TRP A 88 22.69 -6.03 -6.10
N CYS A 89 22.49 -7.12 -5.35
CA CYS A 89 23.59 -7.73 -4.57
C CYS A 89 24.68 -8.32 -5.48
N LEU A 90 24.29 -8.96 -6.58
CA LEU A 90 25.21 -9.50 -7.59
C LEU A 90 25.99 -8.39 -8.29
N GLU A 91 25.31 -7.34 -8.75
CA GLU A 91 25.93 -6.17 -9.39
C GLU A 91 26.91 -5.46 -8.45
N SER A 92 26.55 -5.39 -7.16
CA SER A 92 27.37 -4.79 -6.11
C SER A 92 28.53 -5.69 -5.65
N LYS A 93 28.63 -6.92 -6.18
CA LYS A 93 29.69 -7.91 -5.87
C LYS A 93 29.77 -8.25 -4.38
N PHE A 94 28.63 -8.34 -3.70
CA PHE A 94 28.58 -8.87 -2.35
C PHE A 94 28.83 -10.38 -2.35
N ASP A 95 29.52 -10.88 -1.34
CA ASP A 95 29.71 -12.31 -1.18
C ASP A 95 28.41 -13.02 -0.75
N LEU A 96 28.43 -14.36 -0.69
CA LEU A 96 27.27 -15.16 -0.31
C LEU A 96 26.70 -14.73 1.06
N PRO A 97 27.51 -14.61 2.13
CA PRO A 97 27.03 -14.06 3.40
C PRO A 97 26.40 -12.67 3.24
N GLN A 98 27.10 -11.70 2.70
CA GLN A 98 26.59 -10.33 2.57
C GLN A 98 25.25 -10.27 1.82
N THR A 99 25.14 -11.01 0.71
CA THR A 99 23.90 -11.14 -0.08
C THR A 99 22.78 -11.74 0.75
N GLN A 100 23.05 -12.82 1.48
CA GLN A 100 22.06 -13.45 2.36
C GLN A 100 21.58 -12.48 3.44
N PHE A 101 22.50 -11.77 4.10
CA PHE A 101 22.14 -10.79 5.12
C PHE A 101 21.23 -9.70 4.55
N ILE A 102 21.61 -9.11 3.41
CA ILE A 102 20.87 -8.03 2.77
C ILE A 102 19.46 -8.49 2.40
N CYS A 103 19.33 -9.59 1.67
CA CYS A 103 18.04 -10.02 1.16
C CYS A 103 17.12 -10.53 2.28
N ARG A 104 17.66 -11.23 3.27
CA ARG A 104 16.91 -11.71 4.44
C ARG A 104 16.45 -10.58 5.35
N THR A 105 17.24 -9.52 5.49
CA THR A 105 16.86 -8.36 6.28
C THR A 105 15.71 -7.61 5.60
N LEU A 106 15.78 -7.38 4.29
CA LEU A 106 14.66 -6.79 3.52
C LEU A 106 13.40 -7.65 3.57
N ASP A 107 13.52 -8.97 3.47
CA ASP A 107 12.39 -9.91 3.61
C ASP A 107 11.70 -9.79 4.98
N ARG A 108 12.50 -9.73 6.06
CA ARG A 108 11.97 -9.53 7.41
C ARG A 108 11.26 -8.19 7.57
N LEU A 109 11.85 -7.11 7.04
CA LEU A 109 11.26 -5.78 7.10
C LEU A 109 9.96 -5.74 6.30
N LEU A 110 9.93 -6.33 5.10
CA LEU A 110 8.73 -6.42 4.27
C LEU A 110 7.62 -7.20 4.98
N THR A 111 7.94 -8.37 5.52
CA THR A 111 6.98 -9.18 6.29
C THR A 111 6.42 -8.41 7.48
N SER A 112 7.28 -7.71 8.23
CA SER A 112 6.87 -6.89 9.37
C SER A 112 5.97 -5.73 8.95
N ALA A 113 6.30 -5.07 7.83
CA ALA A 113 5.50 -3.98 7.27
C ALA A 113 4.12 -4.45 6.81
N ILE A 114 4.05 -5.60 6.13
CA ILE A 114 2.79 -6.21 5.67
C ILE A 114 1.93 -6.57 6.88
N GLN A 115 2.50 -7.21 7.91
CA GLN A 115 1.78 -7.59 9.12
C GLN A 115 1.26 -6.38 9.91
N ALA A 116 2.07 -5.33 10.07
CA ALA A 116 1.65 -4.12 10.77
C ALA A 116 0.52 -3.39 10.03
N ASN A 117 0.53 -3.44 8.70
CA ASN A 117 -0.43 -2.75 7.85
C ASN A 117 -1.72 -3.56 7.60
N ASN A 118 -1.65 -4.89 7.68
CA ASN A 118 -2.80 -5.79 7.65
C ASN A 118 -3.35 -5.94 9.08
N LEU A 119 -4.20 -5.01 9.49
CA LEU A 119 -4.91 -5.12 10.76
C LEU A 119 -5.91 -6.27 10.68
N SER A 120 -5.80 -7.23 11.60
CA SER A 120 -6.78 -8.32 11.77
C SER A 120 -8.18 -7.80 12.16
N ASP A 121 -8.27 -6.55 12.60
CA ASP A 121 -9.51 -5.85 12.93
C ASP A 121 -9.77 -4.74 11.90
N PRO A 122 -10.84 -4.85 11.08
CA PRO A 122 -11.19 -3.84 10.07
C PRO A 122 -11.62 -2.49 10.67
N THR A 123 -11.85 -2.41 11.99
CA THR A 123 -12.23 -1.17 12.69
C THR A 123 -11.03 -0.42 13.28
N ALA A 124 -9.85 -1.05 13.33
CA ALA A 124 -8.66 -0.42 13.86
C ALA A 124 -8.13 0.66 12.87
N PRO A 125 -7.68 1.82 13.36
CA PRO A 125 -7.10 2.84 12.52
C PRO A 125 -5.81 2.32 11.88
N LYS A 126 -5.71 2.41 10.54
CA LYS A 126 -4.48 2.04 9.81
C LYS A 126 -3.28 2.77 10.41
N PRO A 127 -2.14 2.09 10.64
CA PRO A 127 -0.97 2.73 11.22
C PRO A 127 -0.50 3.87 10.32
N ASN A 128 -0.07 4.97 10.95
CA ASN A 128 0.57 6.05 10.22
C ASN A 128 1.85 5.50 9.57
N ILE A 129 1.96 5.65 8.25
CA ILE A 129 3.09 5.15 7.46
C ILE A 129 4.43 5.74 7.93
N ASP A 130 4.44 6.99 8.40
CA ASP A 130 5.67 7.62 8.89
C ASP A 130 6.12 7.01 10.23
N ASN A 131 5.18 6.67 11.13
CA ASN A 131 5.50 5.94 12.35
C ASN A 131 6.00 4.52 12.03
N LEU A 132 5.31 3.83 11.11
CA LEU A 132 5.74 2.52 10.65
C LEU A 132 7.15 2.56 10.03
N ARG A 133 7.48 3.62 9.29
CA ARG A 133 8.83 3.80 8.73
C ARG A 133 9.89 3.92 9.83
N ILE A 134 9.60 4.67 10.89
CA ILE A 134 10.49 4.81 12.05
C ILE A 134 10.67 3.48 12.77
N ASP A 135 9.59 2.73 12.99
CA ASP A 135 9.63 1.43 13.66
C ASP A 135 10.46 0.41 12.86
N LEU A 136 10.24 0.33 11.55
CA LEU A 136 11.02 -0.52 10.65
C LEU A 136 12.48 -0.08 10.56
N PHE A 137 12.77 1.22 10.65
CA PHE A 137 14.14 1.72 10.67
C PHE A 137 14.87 1.31 11.96
N ASN A 138 14.20 1.41 13.11
CA ASN A 138 14.74 0.93 14.39
C ASN A 138 14.99 -0.57 14.34
N GLN A 139 14.06 -1.35 13.77
CA GLN A 139 14.23 -2.79 13.57
C GLN A 139 15.44 -3.11 12.68
N PHE A 140 15.59 -2.38 11.57
CA PHE A 140 16.76 -2.48 10.70
C PHE A 140 18.05 -2.17 11.45
N GLN A 141 18.10 -1.06 12.21
CA GLN A 141 19.28 -0.65 12.96
C GLN A 141 19.70 -1.71 13.99
N THR A 142 18.74 -2.31 14.69
CA THR A 142 19.01 -3.42 15.62
C THR A 142 19.58 -4.62 14.88
N MET A 143 18.91 -5.09 13.81
CA MET A 143 19.39 -6.24 13.02
C MET A 143 20.79 -6.00 12.43
N PHE A 144 21.01 -4.80 11.88
CA PHE A 144 22.29 -4.42 11.30
C PHE A 144 23.39 -4.40 12.35
N ASN A 145 23.17 -3.79 13.51
CA ASN A 145 24.19 -3.69 14.55
C ASN A 145 24.46 -5.01 15.28
N GLU A 146 23.45 -5.86 15.49
CA GLU A 146 23.64 -7.16 16.13
C GLU A 146 24.40 -8.14 15.24
N LEU A 147 24.11 -8.14 13.94
CA LEU A 147 24.69 -9.10 12.99
C LEU A 147 26.04 -8.63 12.40
N ASN A 148 26.28 -7.32 12.31
CA ASN A 148 27.53 -6.74 11.82
C ASN A 148 28.70 -6.82 12.84
N GLN A 149 28.54 -7.54 13.95
CA GLN A 149 29.59 -7.79 14.94
C GLN A 149 30.39 -9.09 14.68
N GLY A 150 29.97 -9.91 13.72
CA GLY A 150 30.56 -11.23 13.41
C GLY A 150 31.15 -11.36 11.98
N GLU A 151 30.88 -12.50 11.31
CA GLU A 151 31.35 -12.84 9.95
C GLU A 151 30.90 -11.87 8.84
N TRP A 152 29.99 -10.95 9.14
CA TRP A 152 29.26 -10.11 8.18
C TRP A 152 29.75 -8.67 8.19
N LYS A 153 31.03 -8.44 8.52
CA LYS A 153 31.58 -7.09 8.63
C LYS A 153 31.56 -6.36 7.30
N PHE A 154 30.66 -5.39 7.19
CA PHE A 154 30.64 -4.46 6.07
C PHE A 154 31.69 -3.38 6.27
N THR A 155 32.39 -3.03 5.20
CA THR A 155 33.21 -1.82 5.17
C THR A 155 32.32 -0.58 5.31
N ILE A 156 32.92 0.56 5.64
CA ILE A 156 32.19 1.84 5.74
C ILE A 156 31.52 2.18 4.41
N GLU A 157 32.21 1.97 3.28
CA GLU A 157 31.69 2.22 1.94
C GLU A 157 30.51 1.28 1.60
N GLN A 158 30.64 -0.01 1.91
CA GLN A 158 29.54 -0.97 1.71
C GLN A 158 28.34 -0.62 2.58
N THR A 159 28.58 -0.22 3.84
CA THR A 159 27.52 0.22 4.74
C THR A 159 26.76 1.41 4.17
N GLN A 160 27.47 2.43 3.66
CA GLN A 160 26.83 3.58 3.01
C GLN A 160 26.02 3.18 1.78
N LYS A 161 26.53 2.27 0.95
CA LYS A 161 25.81 1.72 -0.21
C LYS A 161 24.53 0.99 0.21
N ILE A 162 24.61 0.13 1.22
CA ILE A 162 23.46 -0.63 1.75
C ILE A 162 22.41 0.33 2.30
N LEU A 163 22.80 1.32 3.11
CA LEU A 163 21.87 2.31 3.66
C LEU A 163 21.17 3.12 2.57
N SER A 164 21.91 3.57 1.56
CA SER A 164 21.35 4.27 0.41
C SER A 164 20.34 3.39 -0.33
N PHE A 165 20.71 2.13 -0.59
CA PHE A 165 19.86 1.15 -1.25
C PHE A 165 18.55 0.88 -0.49
N TYR A 166 18.63 0.58 0.80
CA TYR A 166 17.45 0.33 1.64
C TYR A 166 16.52 1.53 1.69
N ASN A 167 17.09 2.74 1.74
CA ASN A 167 16.29 3.95 1.72
C ASN A 167 15.54 4.12 0.38
N GLN A 168 16.23 3.89 -0.74
CA GLN A 168 15.66 4.08 -2.08
C GLN A 168 14.64 3.00 -2.45
N VAL A 169 14.90 1.73 -2.11
CA VAL A 169 14.11 0.58 -2.56
C VAL A 169 13.04 0.16 -1.56
N PHE A 170 13.21 0.46 -0.27
CA PHE A 170 12.27 0.04 0.77
C PHE A 170 11.62 1.21 1.52
N PHE A 171 12.40 2.02 2.24
CA PHE A 171 11.81 3.00 3.17
C PHE A 171 11.08 4.18 2.48
N ARG A 172 11.65 4.71 1.40
CA ARG A 172 11.05 5.81 0.64
C ARG A 172 9.78 5.37 -0.11
N PRO A 173 9.79 4.25 -0.87
CA PRO A 173 8.59 3.76 -1.56
C PRO A 173 7.67 2.90 -0.67
N LEU A 174 7.90 2.79 0.65
CA LEU A 174 7.17 1.89 1.55
C LEU A 174 5.65 1.93 1.37
N ARG A 175 5.08 3.13 1.19
CA ARG A 175 3.64 3.32 0.95
C ARG A 175 3.16 2.61 -0.33
N LEU A 176 3.94 2.68 -1.41
CA LEU A 176 3.63 2.05 -2.69
C LEU A 176 3.77 0.52 -2.59
N ILE A 177 4.80 0.04 -1.90
CA ILE A 177 4.99 -1.39 -1.65
C ILE A 177 3.78 -1.95 -0.91
N LEU A 178 3.38 -1.31 0.20
CA LEU A 178 2.24 -1.73 1.02
C LEU A 178 0.88 -1.61 0.31
N TYR A 179 0.77 -0.75 -0.69
CA TYR A 179 -0.44 -0.63 -1.50
C TYR A 179 -0.79 -1.96 -2.19
N SER A 180 0.22 -2.67 -2.71
CA SER A 180 0.07 -3.98 -3.35
C SER A 180 -0.48 -5.06 -2.41
N TYR A 181 -0.22 -4.94 -1.10
CA TYR A 181 -0.62 -5.96 -0.10
C TYR A 181 -1.96 -5.68 0.58
N THR A 182 -2.46 -4.44 0.49
CA THR A 182 -3.71 -4.01 1.14
C THR A 182 -4.94 -4.12 0.26
N HIS A 183 -4.78 -4.03 -1.05
CA HIS A 183 -5.90 -4.13 -1.98
C HIS A 183 -6.06 -5.60 -2.35
N ASN A 184 -6.97 -6.31 -1.66
CA ASN A 184 -7.58 -7.46 -2.30
C ASN A 184 -8.28 -6.93 -3.56
N ARG A 185 -8.06 -7.58 -4.71
CA ARG A 185 -8.76 -7.26 -5.97
C ARG A 185 -10.28 -7.22 -5.82
N GLU A 186 -10.82 -7.83 -4.76
CA GLU A 186 -12.24 -7.86 -4.40
C GLU A 186 -12.74 -6.56 -3.72
N ASP A 187 -11.87 -5.82 -3.01
CA ASP A 187 -12.21 -4.58 -2.31
C ASP A 187 -11.85 -3.31 -3.08
N VAL A 188 -11.28 -3.47 -4.28
CA VAL A 188 -11.52 -2.45 -5.31
C VAL A 188 -12.99 -2.62 -5.70
N LEU A 189 -13.88 -2.12 -4.86
CA LEU A 189 -15.06 -1.41 -5.33
C LEU A 189 -14.50 -0.37 -6.29
N VAL A 190 -14.24 -0.80 -7.53
CA VAL A 190 -14.27 0.09 -8.68
C VAL A 190 -15.59 0.78 -8.42
N PRO A 191 -15.58 2.08 -8.08
CA PRO A 191 -16.83 2.79 -7.95
C PRO A 191 -17.59 2.41 -9.21
N GLN A 192 -18.84 1.93 -9.10
CA GLN A 192 -19.73 1.81 -10.26
C GLN A 192 -20.03 3.24 -10.76
N LYS A 193 -18.97 3.85 -11.24
CA LYS A 193 -18.76 5.08 -11.95
C LYS A 193 -17.53 4.77 -12.79
N ARG A 194 -17.68 3.76 -13.66
CA ARG A 194 -17.30 4.00 -15.05
C ARG A 194 -18.10 5.21 -15.53
N ARG A 195 -17.69 6.41 -15.12
CA ARG A 195 -17.58 7.50 -16.09
C ARG A 195 -16.35 7.15 -16.93
N ILE A 196 -16.50 6.09 -17.74
CA ILE A 196 -15.96 6.19 -19.09
C ILE A 196 -16.65 7.44 -19.61
N PHE A 197 -15.88 8.43 -20.03
CA PHE A 197 -16.41 9.38 -21.00
C PHE A 197 -16.75 8.56 -22.25
N THR A 198 -17.85 7.82 -22.20
CA THR A 198 -18.59 7.46 -23.38
C THR A 198 -19.20 8.80 -23.74
N PRO A 199 -18.78 9.43 -24.85
CA PRO A 199 -19.50 10.59 -25.34
C PRO A 199 -20.97 10.19 -25.35
N ILE A 200 -21.83 10.97 -24.70
CA ILE A 200 -23.26 10.80 -24.88
C ILE A 200 -23.45 10.80 -26.40
N GLN A 201 -23.99 9.71 -26.95
CA GLN A 201 -24.32 9.64 -28.37
C GLN A 201 -25.09 10.94 -28.67
N PRO A 202 -24.60 11.79 -29.58
CA PRO A 202 -25.22 13.09 -29.80
C PRO A 202 -26.68 12.82 -30.09
N VAL A 203 -27.56 13.41 -29.28
CA VAL A 203 -28.99 13.35 -29.53
C VAL A 203 -29.17 13.89 -30.96
N PRO A 204 -29.70 13.09 -31.89
CA PRO A 204 -29.91 13.56 -33.26
C PRO A 204 -30.67 14.87 -33.18
N LEU A 205 -30.28 15.89 -33.96
CA LEU A 205 -30.92 17.21 -33.91
C LEU A 205 -32.44 17.15 -34.10
N ALA A 206 -32.95 16.10 -34.76
CA ALA A 206 -34.37 15.79 -34.90
C ALA A 206 -35.10 15.54 -33.56
N ASN A 207 -34.38 15.15 -32.51
CA ASN A 207 -34.89 14.88 -31.16
C ASN A 207 -34.57 16.02 -30.17
N CYS A 208 -33.83 17.04 -30.59
CA CYS A 208 -33.56 18.22 -29.78
C CYS A 208 -34.75 19.18 -29.90
N VAL A 209 -35.49 19.37 -28.82
CA VAL A 209 -36.41 20.50 -28.70
C VAL A 209 -35.57 21.68 -28.24
N GLU A 210 -35.43 22.70 -29.08
CA GLU A 210 -34.86 23.99 -28.66
C GLU A 210 -35.83 24.65 -27.69
N GLU A 211 -35.72 24.30 -26.41
CA GLU A 211 -36.34 25.10 -25.37
C GLU A 211 -35.47 26.35 -25.17
N PRO A 212 -36.02 27.56 -25.35
CA PRO A 212 -35.30 28.77 -25.02
C PRO A 212 -34.96 28.70 -23.53
N TYR A 213 -33.67 28.81 -23.20
CA TYR A 213 -33.21 28.91 -21.82
C TYR A 213 -33.74 30.21 -21.22
N TYR A 214 -34.91 30.14 -20.59
CA TYR A 214 -35.51 31.25 -19.88
C TYR A 214 -34.91 31.27 -18.48
N VAL A 215 -33.91 32.12 -18.26
CA VAL A 215 -33.55 32.51 -16.89
C VAL A 215 -34.68 33.42 -16.43
N ASP A 216 -35.48 32.94 -15.49
CA ASP A 216 -36.46 33.79 -14.85
C ASP A 216 -35.72 34.90 -14.09
N ASP A 217 -35.83 36.13 -14.60
CA ASP A 217 -35.23 37.32 -14.02
C ASP A 217 -35.66 37.52 -12.55
N SER A 218 -36.80 36.95 -12.13
CA SER A 218 -37.32 37.04 -10.77
C SER A 218 -36.47 36.31 -9.72
N ILE A 219 -35.66 35.34 -10.14
CA ILE A 219 -34.80 34.53 -9.25
C ILE A 219 -33.32 34.89 -9.39
N THR A 220 -32.96 35.94 -10.15
CA THR A 220 -31.56 36.33 -10.37
C THR A 220 -31.11 37.37 -9.35
N PHE A 221 -29.91 37.16 -8.77
CA PHE A 221 -29.29 38.18 -7.93
C PHE A 221 -28.82 39.33 -8.82
N LYS A 222 -29.54 40.44 -8.78
CA LYS A 222 -29.09 41.68 -9.41
C LYS A 222 -27.95 42.27 -8.57
N PRO A 223 -26.86 42.76 -9.17
CA PRO A 223 -25.79 43.41 -8.42
C PRO A 223 -26.32 44.71 -7.79
N PHE A 224 -25.86 45.02 -6.58
CA PHE A 224 -26.13 46.31 -5.95
C PHE A 224 -25.47 47.43 -6.76
N VAL A 225 -26.26 48.37 -7.27
CA VAL A 225 -25.77 49.52 -8.03
C VAL A 225 -26.08 50.79 -7.27
N LEU A 226 -25.03 51.51 -6.87
CA LEU A 226 -25.17 52.84 -6.30
C LEU A 226 -25.54 53.84 -7.42
N PRO A 227 -26.56 54.70 -7.21
CA PRO A 227 -26.84 55.80 -8.12
C PRO A 227 -25.60 56.69 -8.30
N LYS A 228 -25.33 57.11 -9.54
CA LYS A 228 -24.24 58.06 -9.81
C LYS A 228 -24.72 59.48 -9.42
N GLY A 229 -24.38 59.94 -8.21
CA GLY A 229 -24.73 61.27 -7.69
C GLY A 229 -24.25 61.49 -6.26
N ASN A 230 -24.48 62.68 -5.70
CA ASN A 230 -24.24 62.94 -4.26
C ASN A 230 -25.34 62.25 -3.45
N ILE A 231 -25.03 61.08 -2.89
CA ILE A 231 -25.91 60.31 -2.00
C ILE A 231 -25.54 60.64 -0.56
N ASN A 232 -26.53 60.95 0.29
CA ASN A 232 -26.30 61.14 1.71
C ASN A 232 -26.22 59.78 2.44
N LEU A 233 -25.64 59.73 3.64
CA LEU A 233 -25.47 58.48 4.39
C LEU A 233 -26.80 57.79 4.73
N GLU A 234 -27.88 58.55 4.91
CA GLU A 234 -29.19 57.99 5.22
C GLU A 234 -29.83 57.33 3.98
N ASP A 235 -29.72 57.96 2.82
CA ASP A 235 -30.18 57.40 1.55
C ASP A 235 -29.39 56.12 1.19
N ALA A 236 -28.09 56.09 1.51
CA ALA A 236 -27.26 54.90 1.31
C ALA A 236 -27.69 53.74 2.21
N ARG A 237 -28.11 54.02 3.46
CA ARG A 237 -28.64 53.00 4.37
C ARG A 237 -29.96 52.41 3.87
N GLU A 238 -30.86 53.27 3.40
CA GLU A 238 -32.15 52.82 2.88
C GLU A 238 -31.98 51.97 1.61
N LEU A 239 -31.08 52.36 0.70
CA LEU A 239 -30.76 51.58 -0.50
C LEU A 239 -30.17 50.21 -0.17
N ILE A 240 -29.27 50.12 0.82
CA ILE A 240 -28.69 48.85 1.26
C ILE A 240 -29.77 47.97 1.91
N GLN A 241 -30.66 48.56 2.70
CA GLN A 241 -31.76 47.82 3.33
C GLN A 241 -32.71 47.23 2.27
N GLN A 242 -33.16 48.04 1.32
CA GLN A 242 -34.03 47.58 0.23
C GLN A 242 -33.36 46.49 -0.63
N TYR A 243 -32.05 46.61 -0.89
CA TYR A 243 -31.30 45.58 -1.58
C TYR A 243 -31.24 44.26 -0.79
N THR A 244 -31.02 44.36 0.52
CA THR A 244 -30.95 43.19 1.41
C THR A 244 -32.30 42.48 1.48
N GLU A 245 -33.40 43.22 1.59
CA GLU A 245 -34.76 42.67 1.57
C GLU A 245 -35.07 41.95 0.25
N ASN A 246 -34.67 42.53 -0.89
CA ASN A 246 -34.81 41.91 -2.22
C ASN A 246 -33.99 40.60 -2.33
N VAL A 247 -32.76 40.59 -1.83
CA VAL A 247 -31.91 39.38 -1.81
C VAL A 247 -32.56 38.28 -0.96
N ILE A 248 -33.14 38.62 0.19
CA ILE A 248 -33.84 37.66 1.06
C ILE A 248 -35.07 37.07 0.34
N ASP A 249 -35.86 37.91 -0.34
CA ASP A 249 -37.03 37.45 -1.11
C ASP A 249 -36.64 36.49 -2.25
N ILE A 250 -35.56 36.80 -2.98
CA ILE A 250 -35.01 35.93 -4.03
C ILE A 250 -34.53 34.58 -3.45
N ILE A 251 -33.88 34.60 -2.28
CA ILE A 251 -33.42 33.38 -1.61
C ILE A 251 -34.62 32.49 -1.24
N ASN A 252 -35.67 33.06 -0.66
CA ASN A 252 -36.87 32.32 -0.27
C ASN A 252 -37.55 31.68 -1.50
N LYS A 253 -37.72 32.44 -2.59
CA LYS A 253 -38.27 31.90 -3.85
C LYS A 253 -37.44 30.75 -4.42
N ARG A 254 -36.12 30.79 -4.28
CA ARG A 254 -35.23 29.68 -4.70
C ARG A 254 -35.38 28.46 -3.80
N TYR A 255 -35.57 28.64 -2.49
CA TYR A 255 -35.85 27.53 -1.58
C TYR A 255 -37.17 26.85 -1.90
N ASP A 256 -38.25 27.62 -2.14
CA ASP A 256 -39.55 27.07 -2.52
C ASP A 256 -39.48 26.26 -3.82
N ASN A 257 -38.74 26.76 -4.81
CA ASN A 257 -38.53 26.05 -6.09
C ASN A 257 -37.71 24.76 -5.88
N LEU A 258 -36.66 24.80 -5.06
CA LEU A 258 -35.87 23.62 -4.72
C LEU A 258 -36.72 22.56 -3.98
N GLU A 259 -37.60 22.98 -3.08
CA GLU A 259 -38.53 22.07 -2.39
C GLU A 259 -39.49 21.39 -3.38
N GLU A 260 -40.05 22.15 -4.34
CA GLU A 260 -40.88 21.60 -5.42
C GLU A 260 -40.10 20.59 -6.29
N MET A 261 -38.85 20.92 -6.65
CA MET A 261 -37.99 20.02 -7.42
C MET A 261 -37.66 18.73 -6.66
N VAL A 262 -37.34 18.82 -5.37
CA VAL A 262 -37.08 17.65 -4.51
C VAL A 262 -38.34 16.78 -4.39
N GLY A 263 -39.51 17.38 -4.24
CA GLY A 263 -40.79 16.67 -4.24
C GLY A 263 -41.03 15.87 -5.53
N LYS A 264 -40.75 16.47 -6.69
CA LYS A 264 -40.87 15.78 -8.00
C LYS A 264 -39.90 14.60 -8.14
N VAL A 265 -38.67 14.74 -7.63
CA VAL A 265 -37.65 13.67 -7.65
C VAL A 265 -38.02 12.52 -6.71
N GLN A 266 -38.56 12.82 -5.53
CA GLN A 266 -38.97 11.77 -4.58
C GLN A 266 -40.19 10.98 -5.08
N GLN A 267 -41.16 11.64 -5.74
CA GLN A 267 -42.31 10.97 -6.36
C GLN A 267 -41.92 10.03 -7.53
N THR A 268 -40.88 10.38 -8.30
CA THR A 268 -40.36 9.51 -9.37
C THR A 268 -39.60 8.30 -8.83
N VAL A 269 -38.92 8.42 -7.69
CA VAL A 269 -38.27 7.27 -7.00
C VAL A 269 -39.31 6.33 -6.37
N ALA A 270 -40.44 6.85 -5.90
CA ALA A 270 -41.52 6.04 -5.32
C ALA A 270 -42.34 5.27 -6.38
N SER A 271 -42.51 5.82 -7.59
CA SER A 271 -43.25 5.16 -8.69
C SER A 271 -42.42 4.16 -9.51
N GLY A 272 -41.11 4.05 -9.21
CA GLY A 272 -40.17 3.12 -9.87
C GLY A 272 -39.89 1.83 -9.09
N ARG A 273 -40.74 1.48 -8.11
CA ARG A 273 -40.72 0.18 -7.41
C ARG A 273 -41.96 -0.63 -7.74
#